data_AF-A0A553DRI1-F1
#
_entry.id   AF-A0A553DRI1-F1
#
_cell.length_a   1.000
_cell.length_b   1.000
_cell.length_c   1.000
_cell.angle_alpha   90.00
_cell.angle_beta   90.00
_cell.angle_gamma   90.00
#
_symmetry.space_group_name_H-M   'P 1'
#
loop_
_entity.id
_entity.type
_entity.pdbx_description
1 polymer ?
#
loop_
_entity_poly.entity_id
_entity_poly.type
_entity_poly.pdbx_seq_one_letter_code
_entity_poly.pdbx_strand_id
1 'polypeptide(L)'
;MEEKEFVFKRSFKDGKQRRLLFNPKNLQFEDKDFGNDLFTLFEKEAITDYRFGIRWIRFELTYGREYQIFVRSKENKVIKISFRSYLGRKKNILHKFYTEILTELWNYYFEDIIHNFINKHNRDEEFSIGDVLFTKDCLELNISGIFNQKKVVIPWDKIRTRGYRSYFSIYSIDNPSEINRGYSYKEDWNTNVLHSVIRTLLKQKKIETYE
;
A
#
# COMPACT_ATOMS: atom_id res chain seq x y z
N MET A 1 18.06 -2.99 -12.70
CA MET A 1 16.65 -3.00 -13.16
C MET A 1 16.54 -2.05 -14.35
N GLU A 2 16.02 -2.54 -15.47
CA GLU A 2 15.85 -1.80 -16.72
C GLU A 2 14.51 -1.05 -16.73
N GLU A 3 14.49 0.16 -17.28
CA GLU A 3 13.29 1.00 -17.36
C GLU A 3 12.05 0.22 -17.85
N LYS A 4 10.92 0.44 -17.17
CA LYS A 4 9.64 -0.20 -17.46
C LYS A 4 8.58 0.85 -17.76
N GLU A 5 7.99 0.76 -18.95
CA GLU A 5 6.92 1.65 -19.39
C GLU A 5 5.56 0.93 -19.43
N PHE A 6 4.53 1.63 -18.97
CA PHE A 6 3.13 1.25 -19.13
C PHE A 6 2.36 2.34 -19.88
N VAL A 7 1.69 1.96 -20.97
CA VAL A 7 0.84 2.84 -21.77
C VAL A 7 -0.61 2.40 -21.69
N PHE A 8 -1.50 3.26 -21.18
CA PHE A 8 -2.90 2.90 -20.96
C PHE A 8 -3.85 4.10 -21.04
N LYS A 9 -5.16 3.83 -21.14
CA LYS A 9 -6.21 4.84 -21.04
C LYS A 9 -6.87 4.77 -19.66
N ARG A 10 -7.20 5.90 -19.04
CA ARG A 10 -7.91 5.90 -17.73
C ARG A 10 -9.33 5.34 -17.87
N SER A 11 -9.97 5.53 -19.01
CA SER A 11 -11.29 4.94 -19.29
C SER A 11 -11.54 4.85 -20.78
N PHE A 12 -12.64 4.19 -21.18
CA PHE A 12 -13.04 4.15 -22.58
C PHE A 12 -13.38 5.54 -23.16
N LYS A 13 -13.76 6.50 -22.31
CA LYS A 13 -14.02 7.89 -22.70
C LYS A 13 -12.76 8.77 -22.67
N ASP A 14 -11.63 8.24 -22.20
CA ASP A 14 -10.37 8.97 -22.21
C ASP A 14 -9.82 9.01 -23.63
N GLY A 15 -9.76 10.23 -24.18
CA GLY A 15 -9.24 10.47 -25.53
C GLY A 15 -7.75 10.23 -25.63
N LYS A 16 -7.02 10.29 -24.51
CA LYS A 16 -5.55 10.30 -24.47
C LYS A 16 -4.99 9.02 -23.85
N GLN A 17 -3.88 8.53 -24.40
CA GLN A 17 -3.06 7.51 -23.74
C GLN A 17 -2.15 8.16 -22.71
N ARG A 18 -1.96 7.49 -21.57
CA ARG A 18 -1.13 7.93 -20.46
C ARG A 18 0.07 7.01 -20.35
N ARG A 19 1.23 7.60 -20.11
CA ARG A 19 2.49 6.89 -19.87
C ARG A 19 2.82 6.91 -18.38
N LEU A 20 3.20 5.76 -17.87
CA LEU A 20 3.72 5.55 -16.53
C LEU A 20 5.08 4.87 -16.68
N LEU A 21 6.13 5.53 -16.22
CA LEU A 21 7.51 5.05 -16.35
C LEU A 21 8.08 4.77 -14.97
N PHE A 22 8.61 3.56 -14.82
CA PHE A 22 9.39 3.12 -13.68
C PHE A 22 10.85 3.05 -14.09
N ASN A 23 11.72 3.73 -13.36
CA ASN A 23 13.15 3.52 -13.46
C ASN A 23 13.79 3.52 -12.06
N PRO A 24 15.06 3.09 -11.93
CA PRO A 24 15.72 3.00 -10.62
C PRO A 24 15.87 4.33 -9.88
N LYS A 25 15.72 5.48 -10.56
CA LYS A 25 15.96 6.81 -10.01
C LYS A 25 14.67 7.57 -9.70
N ASN A 26 13.61 7.39 -10.47
CA ASN A 26 12.36 8.13 -10.35
C ASN A 26 11.17 7.36 -10.91
N LEU A 27 9.98 7.78 -10.46
CA LEU A 27 8.67 7.41 -10.97
C LEU A 27 8.10 8.60 -11.74
N GLN A 28 7.67 8.38 -12.98
CA GLN A 28 7.05 9.42 -13.81
C GLN A 28 5.66 9.01 -14.29
N PHE A 29 4.69 9.92 -14.19
CA PHE A 29 3.35 9.67 -14.68
C PHE A 29 2.81 10.87 -15.48
N GLU A 30 2.31 10.61 -16.68
CA GLU A 30 1.70 11.62 -17.55
C GLU A 30 0.27 11.96 -17.08
N ASP A 31 0.13 12.64 -15.95
CA ASP A 31 -1.14 12.78 -15.25
C ASP A 31 -1.96 14.01 -15.59
N LYS A 32 -1.35 15.00 -16.25
CA LYS A 32 -1.96 16.26 -16.65
C LYS A 32 -2.53 16.20 -18.07
N ASP A 33 -3.61 16.96 -18.29
CA ASP A 33 -4.34 16.98 -19.56
C ASP A 33 -3.85 18.07 -20.51
N PHE A 34 -3.32 19.17 -19.95
CA PHE A 34 -2.92 20.37 -20.68
C PHE A 34 -1.61 20.94 -20.11
N GLY A 35 -0.89 21.74 -20.91
CA GLY A 35 0.34 22.43 -20.51
C GLY A 35 1.61 21.81 -21.10
N ASN A 36 2.73 22.50 -20.93
CA ASN A 36 4.05 22.07 -21.44
C ASN A 36 4.69 20.97 -20.59
N ASP A 37 4.33 20.89 -19.30
CA ASP A 37 4.79 19.86 -18.38
C ASP A 37 3.66 18.87 -18.10
N LEU A 38 3.56 17.83 -18.94
CA LEU A 38 2.51 16.81 -18.88
C LEU A 38 2.75 15.76 -17.80
N PHE A 39 3.96 15.72 -17.23
CA PHE A 39 4.39 14.69 -16.29
C PHE A 39 4.40 15.22 -14.86
N THR A 40 4.16 14.29 -13.93
CA THR A 40 4.55 14.44 -12.54
C THR A 40 5.66 13.42 -12.29
N LEU A 41 6.78 13.91 -11.76
CA LEU A 41 7.99 13.13 -11.47
C LEU A 41 8.23 13.11 -9.97
N PHE A 42 8.46 11.92 -9.41
CA PHE A 42 9.01 11.74 -8.07
C PHE A 42 10.36 11.03 -8.15
N GLU A 43 11.42 11.66 -7.65
CA GLU A 43 12.69 10.98 -7.38
C GLU A 43 12.48 9.88 -6.34
N LYS A 44 13.25 8.80 -6.44
CA LYS A 44 13.13 7.60 -5.59
C LYS A 44 13.23 7.98 -4.12
N GLU A 45 14.17 8.86 -3.77
CA GLU A 45 14.39 9.32 -2.40
C GLU A 45 13.25 10.21 -1.90
N ALA A 46 12.41 10.75 -2.78
CA ALA A 46 11.25 11.54 -2.42
C ALA A 46 10.01 10.69 -2.17
N ILE A 47 9.94 9.43 -2.63
CA ILE A 47 8.79 8.53 -2.43
C ILE A 47 8.78 8.03 -0.98
N THR A 48 7.64 8.16 -0.31
CA THR A 48 7.49 7.75 1.10
C THR A 48 6.43 6.69 1.30
N ASP A 49 5.29 6.83 0.63
CA ASP A 49 4.15 5.98 0.89
C ASP A 49 3.41 5.60 -0.38
N TYR A 50 2.72 4.47 -0.30
CA TYR A 50 1.71 4.13 -1.28
C TYR A 50 0.50 3.45 -0.66
N ARG A 51 -0.63 3.52 -1.35
CA ARG A 51 -1.85 2.77 -1.06
C ARG A 51 -2.57 2.42 -2.35
N PHE A 52 -3.36 1.36 -2.33
CA PHE A 52 -4.00 0.84 -3.53
C PHE A 52 -5.29 0.10 -3.24
N GLY A 53 -6.22 0.13 -4.19
CA GLY A 53 -7.41 -0.69 -4.08
C GLY A 53 -8.32 -0.60 -5.28
N ILE A 54 -9.45 -1.29 -5.19
CA ILE A 54 -10.49 -1.29 -6.22
C ILE A 54 -11.72 -0.57 -5.66
N ARG A 55 -12.14 0.50 -6.31
CA ARG A 55 -13.43 1.14 -6.07
C ARG A 55 -14.49 0.50 -6.98
N TRP A 56 -15.53 -0.06 -6.39
CA TRP A 56 -16.67 -0.59 -7.14
C TRP A 56 -17.52 0.56 -7.69
N ILE A 57 -17.86 0.51 -8.97
CA ILE A 57 -18.78 1.46 -9.61
C ILE A 57 -20.17 0.82 -9.59
N ARG A 58 -21.11 1.49 -8.93
CA ARG A 58 -22.44 0.95 -8.63
C ARG A 58 -23.52 1.99 -8.92
N PHE A 59 -24.67 1.51 -9.37
CA PHE A 59 -25.96 2.19 -9.27
C PHE A 59 -26.80 1.29 -8.35
N GLU A 60 -27.86 0.65 -8.84
CA GLU A 60 -28.55 -0.45 -8.12
C GLU A 60 -27.72 -1.75 -8.11
N LEU A 61 -26.97 -1.99 -9.19
CA LEU A 61 -26.08 -3.15 -9.34
C LEU A 61 -24.62 -2.69 -9.55
N THR A 62 -23.67 -3.58 -9.23
CA THR A 62 -22.25 -3.33 -9.52
C THR A 62 -21.97 -3.56 -11.00
N TYR A 63 -21.68 -2.50 -11.73
CA TYR A 63 -21.46 -2.56 -13.18
C TYR A 63 -20.03 -2.17 -13.58
N GLY A 64 -19.17 -1.76 -12.64
CA GLY A 64 -17.80 -1.41 -12.97
C GLY A 64 -16.82 -1.48 -11.80
N ARG A 65 -15.56 -1.27 -12.13
CA ARG A 65 -14.42 -1.23 -11.20
C ARG A 65 -13.48 -0.12 -11.63
N GLU A 66 -13.02 0.66 -10.67
CA GLU A 66 -11.90 1.57 -10.83
C GLU A 66 -10.74 1.05 -10.00
N TYR A 67 -9.64 0.72 -10.68
CA TYR A 67 -8.37 0.38 -10.06
C TYR A 67 -7.68 1.69 -9.67
N GLN A 68 -7.19 1.76 -8.44
CA GLN A 68 -6.58 2.97 -7.89
C GLN A 68 -5.26 2.61 -7.23
N ILE A 69 -4.20 3.34 -7.57
CA ILE A 69 -2.89 3.31 -6.93
C ILE A 69 -2.52 4.76 -6.66
N PHE A 70 -2.10 5.02 -5.43
CA PHE A 70 -1.67 6.34 -5.00
C PHE A 70 -0.25 6.22 -4.48
N VAL A 71 0.63 7.10 -4.94
CA VAL A 71 2.02 7.21 -4.46
C VAL A 71 2.18 8.61 -3.90
N ARG A 72 2.75 8.72 -2.70
CA ARG A 72 2.94 9.97 -1.97
C ARG A 72 4.43 10.26 -1.81
N SER A 73 4.79 11.54 -1.96
CA SER A 73 6.14 12.02 -1.71
C SER A 73 6.30 12.61 -0.30
N LYS A 74 7.55 12.87 0.10
CA LYS A 74 7.93 13.60 1.34
C LYS A 74 7.24 14.96 1.48
N GLU A 75 6.95 15.61 0.35
CA GLU A 75 6.24 16.90 0.31
C GLU A 75 4.71 16.74 0.33
N ASN A 76 4.19 15.54 0.62
CA ASN A 76 2.77 15.19 0.57
C ASN A 76 2.11 15.36 -0.81
N LYS A 77 2.88 15.50 -1.89
CA LYS A 77 2.34 15.44 -3.25
C LYS A 77 1.93 14.01 -3.57
N VAL A 78 0.85 13.83 -4.33
CA VAL A 78 0.28 12.51 -4.63
C VAL A 78 0.13 12.30 -6.13
N ILE A 79 0.80 11.27 -6.65
CA ILE A 79 0.51 10.70 -7.97
C ILE A 79 -0.65 9.73 -7.82
N LYS A 80 -1.74 9.95 -8.57
CA LYS A 80 -2.89 9.04 -8.62
C LYS A 80 -2.97 8.33 -9.97
N ILE A 81 -2.61 7.06 -9.98
CA ILE A 81 -2.76 6.17 -11.14
C ILE A 81 -4.13 5.51 -11.01
N SER A 82 -5.01 5.71 -11.99
CA SER A 82 -6.32 5.06 -11.99
C SER A 82 -6.85 4.76 -13.38
N PHE A 83 -7.53 3.62 -13.49
CA PHE A 83 -8.18 3.21 -14.73
C PHE A 83 -9.42 2.34 -14.45
N ARG A 84 -10.35 2.31 -15.41
CA ARG A 84 -11.70 1.77 -15.21
C ARG A 84 -12.04 0.63 -16.15
N SER A 85 -12.72 -0.38 -15.61
CA SER A 85 -13.44 -1.42 -16.34
C SER A 85 -14.93 -1.24 -16.12
N TYR A 86 -15.71 -1.26 -17.19
CA TYR A 86 -17.18 -1.18 -17.16
C TYR A 86 -17.76 -2.43 -17.81
N LEU A 87 -18.90 -2.90 -17.29
CA LEU A 87 -19.68 -4.03 -17.78
C LEU A 87 -18.82 -5.30 -18.02
N GLY A 88 -17.83 -5.53 -17.15
CA GLY A 88 -16.91 -6.67 -17.26
C GLY A 88 -15.89 -6.59 -18.39
N ARG A 89 -15.93 -5.56 -19.25
CA ARG A 89 -15.03 -5.42 -20.40
C ARG A 89 -13.57 -5.39 -19.97
N LYS A 90 -12.76 -6.30 -20.52
CA LYS A 90 -11.33 -6.46 -20.25
C LYS A 90 -10.99 -6.60 -18.74
N LYS A 91 -11.94 -7.02 -17.90
CA LYS A 91 -11.77 -7.09 -16.44
C LYS A 91 -10.51 -7.84 -16.01
N ASN A 92 -10.27 -9.03 -16.56
CA ASN A 92 -9.10 -9.85 -16.19
C ASN A 92 -7.79 -9.23 -16.69
N ILE A 93 -7.79 -8.67 -17.90
CA ILE A 93 -6.63 -7.98 -18.49
C ILE A 93 -6.26 -6.76 -17.64
N LEU A 94 -7.25 -5.92 -17.28
CA LEU A 94 -7.02 -4.74 -16.46
C LEU A 94 -6.64 -5.11 -15.02
N HIS A 95 -7.12 -6.22 -14.49
CA HIS A 95 -6.68 -6.70 -13.19
C HIS A 95 -5.22 -7.17 -13.22
N LYS A 96 -4.81 -7.89 -14.26
CA LYS A 96 -3.41 -8.31 -14.44
C LYS A 96 -2.50 -7.10 -14.60
N PHE A 97 -2.90 -6.14 -15.42
CA PHE A 97 -2.19 -4.87 -15.59
C PHE A 97 -2.05 -4.10 -14.28
N TYR A 98 -3.11 -4.05 -13.46
CA TYR A 98 -3.07 -3.48 -12.11
C TYR A 98 -2.06 -4.17 -11.19
N THR A 99 -2.03 -5.52 -11.19
CA THR A 99 -1.07 -6.26 -10.37
C THR A 99 0.36 -6.07 -10.86
N GLU A 100 0.60 -5.99 -12.18
CA GLU A 100 1.92 -5.72 -12.75
C GLU A 100 2.45 -4.35 -12.30
N ILE A 101 1.63 -3.29 -12.35
CA ILE A 101 2.03 -1.96 -11.85
C ILE A 101 2.41 -2.00 -10.36
N LEU A 102 1.64 -2.73 -9.54
CA LEU A 102 1.95 -2.87 -8.12
C LEU A 102 3.26 -3.62 -7.87
N THR A 103 3.53 -4.68 -8.64
CA THR A 103 4.79 -5.42 -8.57
C THR A 103 5.97 -4.55 -8.95
N GLU A 104 5.89 -3.77 -10.02
CA GLU A 104 6.99 -2.87 -10.40
C GLU A 104 7.18 -1.78 -9.33
N LEU A 105 6.10 -1.16 -8.85
CA LEU A 105 6.18 -0.16 -7.78
C LEU A 105 6.90 -0.71 -6.54
N TRP A 106 6.59 -1.96 -6.17
CA TRP A 106 7.24 -2.67 -5.07
C TRP A 106 8.73 -2.83 -5.29
N ASN A 107 9.11 -3.47 -6.40
CA ASN A 107 10.49 -3.82 -6.71
C ASN A 107 11.38 -2.58 -6.87
N TYR A 108 10.86 -1.51 -7.47
CA TYR A 108 11.66 -0.31 -7.74
C TYR A 108 11.93 0.53 -6.49
N TYR A 109 10.94 0.67 -5.62
CA TYR A 109 10.94 1.72 -4.60
C TYR A 109 10.65 1.26 -3.18
N PHE A 110 9.89 0.19 -2.96
CA PHE A 110 9.42 -0.18 -1.62
C PHE A 110 10.18 -1.34 -0.98
N GLU A 111 10.87 -2.20 -1.74
CA GLU A 111 11.74 -3.24 -1.16
C GLU A 111 12.82 -2.63 -0.26
N ASP A 112 13.52 -1.59 -0.73
CA ASP A 112 14.55 -0.90 0.06
C ASP A 112 13.98 -0.25 1.33
N ILE A 113 12.78 0.32 1.24
CA ILE A 113 12.07 0.93 2.39
C ILE A 113 11.80 -0.13 3.46
N ILE A 114 11.37 -1.33 3.04
CA ILE A 114 11.08 -2.45 3.95
C ILE A 114 12.36 -2.98 4.60
N HIS A 115 13.41 -3.18 3.81
CA HIS A 115 14.72 -3.59 4.33
C HIS A 115 15.24 -2.58 5.37
N ASN A 116 15.05 -1.29 5.13
CA ASN A 116 15.41 -0.26 6.10
C ASN A 116 14.64 -0.41 7.42
N PHE A 117 13.31 -0.61 7.38
CA PHE A 117 12.52 -0.84 8.60
C PHE A 117 12.94 -2.10 9.36
N ILE A 118 13.19 -3.20 8.65
CA ILE A 118 13.67 -4.44 9.28
C ILE A 118 15.06 -4.22 9.92
N ASN A 119 15.96 -3.51 9.24
CA ASN A 119 17.29 -3.21 9.77
C ASN A 119 17.23 -2.31 11.01
N LYS A 120 16.31 -1.33 11.06
CA LYS A 120 16.05 -0.54 12.26
C LYS A 120 15.63 -1.43 13.43
N HIS A 121 14.67 -2.34 13.21
CA HIS A 121 14.25 -3.28 14.25
C HIS A 121 15.42 -4.13 14.78
N ASN A 122 16.25 -4.66 13.88
CA ASN A 122 17.40 -5.51 14.25
C ASN A 122 18.49 -4.76 15.03
N ARG A 123 18.48 -3.43 15.01
CA ARG A 123 19.37 -2.55 15.79
C ARG A 123 18.71 -2.03 17.06
N ASP A 124 17.54 -2.56 17.43
CA ASP A 124 16.70 -2.08 18.53
C ASP A 124 16.29 -0.61 18.37
N GLU A 125 16.28 -0.07 17.14
CA GLU A 125 15.80 1.29 16.85
C GLU A 125 14.26 1.31 16.76
N GLU A 126 13.63 2.28 17.41
CA GLU A 126 12.20 2.52 17.30
C GLU A 126 11.84 3.16 15.95
N PHE A 127 10.71 2.76 15.37
CA PHE A 127 10.19 3.34 14.14
C PHE A 127 8.68 3.17 14.03
N SER A 128 8.04 3.98 13.19
CA SER A 128 6.61 3.89 12.93
C SER A 128 6.31 3.64 11.46
N ILE A 129 5.25 2.86 11.22
CA ILE A 129 4.63 2.70 9.91
C ILE A 129 3.14 2.99 10.08
N GLY A 130 2.68 4.10 9.54
CA GLY A 130 1.33 4.61 9.84
C GLY A 130 1.22 4.97 11.33
N ASP A 131 0.18 4.47 12.00
CA ASP A 131 -0.10 4.64 13.42
C ASP A 131 0.45 3.50 14.30
N VAL A 132 1.27 2.60 13.74
CA VAL A 132 1.92 1.50 14.47
C VAL A 132 3.36 1.87 14.80
N LEU A 133 3.67 1.92 16.09
CA LEU A 133 5.02 2.07 16.61
C LEU A 133 5.61 0.67 16.88
N PHE A 134 6.79 0.44 16.32
CA PHE A 134 7.60 -0.75 16.55
C PHE A 134 8.67 -0.41 17.58
N THR A 135 8.70 -1.17 18.67
CA THR A 135 9.77 -1.11 19.66
C THR A 135 10.49 -2.46 19.73
N LYS A 136 11.53 -2.53 20.55
CA LYS A 136 12.26 -3.77 20.82
C LYS A 136 11.33 -4.87 21.36
N ASP A 137 10.45 -4.52 22.29
CA ASP A 137 9.71 -5.48 23.10
C ASP A 137 8.23 -5.62 22.72
N CYS A 138 7.66 -4.64 22.01
CA CYS A 138 6.23 -4.60 21.72
C CYS A 138 5.89 -3.86 20.41
N LEU A 139 4.61 -3.93 20.05
CA LEU A 139 3.98 -2.96 19.15
C LEU A 139 3.02 -2.07 19.93
N GLU A 140 3.01 -0.78 19.59
CA GLU A 140 1.98 0.15 20.04
C GLU A 140 1.12 0.58 18.86
N LEU A 141 -0.20 0.53 19.02
CA LEU A 141 -1.13 0.94 17.98
C LEU A 141 -2.41 1.52 18.59
N ASN A 142 -3.16 2.25 17.78
CA ASN A 142 -4.44 2.83 18.20
C ASN A 142 -5.59 1.91 17.78
N ILE A 143 -6.47 1.59 18.75
CA ILE A 143 -7.70 0.84 18.51
C ILE A 143 -8.89 1.78 18.68
N SER A 144 -9.79 1.74 17.72
CA SER A 144 -11.08 2.43 17.78
C SER A 144 -11.96 1.76 18.83
N GLY A 145 -12.16 2.40 19.98
CA GLY A 145 -13.25 2.07 20.89
C GLY A 145 -14.56 2.71 20.45
N ILE A 146 -15.68 2.32 21.09
CA ILE A 146 -17.03 2.85 20.80
C ILE A 146 -17.08 4.39 20.95
N PHE A 147 -16.26 4.96 21.84
CA PHE A 147 -16.26 6.40 22.14
C PHE A 147 -14.91 7.11 21.99
N ASN A 148 -13.76 6.40 22.04
CA ASN A 148 -12.43 7.00 21.99
C ASN A 148 -11.42 6.08 21.30
N GLN A 149 -10.34 6.66 20.77
CA GLN A 149 -9.15 5.89 20.38
C GLN A 149 -8.38 5.49 21.65
N LYS A 150 -8.12 4.20 21.81
CA LYS A 150 -7.30 3.65 22.90
C LYS A 150 -5.96 3.23 22.32
N LYS A 151 -4.88 3.80 22.85
CA LYS A 151 -3.53 3.30 22.59
C LYS A 151 -3.36 1.97 23.33
N VAL A 152 -2.93 0.94 22.61
CA VAL A 152 -2.67 -0.38 23.18
C VAL A 152 -1.22 -0.77 22.92
N VAL A 153 -0.67 -1.57 23.84
CA VAL A 153 0.65 -2.15 23.74
C VAL A 153 0.48 -3.67 23.66
N ILE A 154 1.07 -4.29 22.65
CA ILE A 154 1.00 -5.75 22.44
C ILE A 154 2.43 -6.30 22.45
N PRO A 155 2.81 -7.10 23.46
CA PRO A 155 4.11 -7.78 23.48
C PRO A 155 4.28 -8.70 22.27
N TRP A 156 5.50 -8.85 21.77
CA TRP A 156 5.76 -9.58 20.52
C TRP A 156 5.13 -10.97 20.48
N ASP A 157 5.28 -11.77 21.52
CA ASP A 157 4.77 -13.14 21.63
C ASP A 157 3.23 -13.24 21.53
N LYS A 158 2.54 -12.14 21.81
CA LYS A 158 1.07 -12.03 21.79
C LYS A 158 0.51 -11.50 20.48
N ILE A 159 1.34 -10.95 19.61
CA ILE A 159 0.91 -10.39 18.33
C ILE A 159 0.53 -11.51 17.38
N ARG A 160 -0.62 -11.36 16.73
CA ARG A 160 -0.99 -12.16 15.56
C ARG A 160 -1.48 -11.29 14.41
N THR A 161 -1.34 -11.79 13.18
CA THR A 161 -1.90 -11.13 11.99
C THR A 161 -2.90 -11.99 11.24
N ARG A 162 -3.80 -11.33 10.50
CA ARG A 162 -4.70 -12.02 9.56
C ARG A 162 -4.84 -11.22 8.27
N GLY A 163 -4.52 -11.85 7.15
CA GLY A 163 -4.66 -11.25 5.83
C GLY A 163 -6.07 -11.45 5.28
N TYR A 164 -6.64 -10.38 4.71
CA TYR A 164 -7.87 -10.42 3.93
C TYR A 164 -7.61 -9.81 2.55
N ARG A 165 -8.61 -9.89 1.66
CA ARG A 165 -8.45 -9.41 0.28
C ARG A 165 -8.20 -7.90 0.16
N SER A 166 -8.80 -7.09 1.02
CA SER A 166 -8.77 -5.62 0.92
C SER A 166 -8.15 -4.92 2.13
N TYR A 167 -7.75 -5.69 3.13
CA TYR A 167 -7.14 -5.20 4.36
C TYR A 167 -6.39 -6.35 5.04
N PHE A 168 -5.59 -6.06 6.05
CA PHE A 168 -5.12 -7.08 6.99
C PHE A 168 -5.33 -6.56 8.42
N SER A 169 -5.34 -7.46 9.42
CA SER A 169 -5.50 -7.07 10.82
C SER A 169 -4.30 -7.48 11.66
N ILE A 170 -3.99 -6.65 12.66
CA ILE A 170 -3.07 -6.94 13.76
C ILE A 170 -3.93 -7.07 15.03
N TYR A 171 -3.76 -8.16 15.77
CA TYR A 171 -4.53 -8.43 16.98
C TYR A 171 -3.69 -9.08 18.08
N SER A 172 -4.14 -8.98 19.33
CA SER A 172 -3.56 -9.73 20.45
C SER A 172 -4.25 -11.08 20.60
N ILE A 173 -3.48 -12.15 20.81
CA ILE A 173 -4.03 -13.48 21.09
C ILE A 173 -4.73 -13.55 22.46
N ASP A 174 -4.36 -12.71 23.42
CA ASP A 174 -4.94 -12.73 24.77
C ASP A 174 -6.37 -12.17 24.78
N ASN A 175 -6.66 -11.17 23.93
CA ASN A 175 -8.01 -10.61 23.78
C ASN A 175 -8.27 -10.14 22.33
N PRO A 176 -8.50 -11.06 21.38
CA PRO A 176 -8.63 -10.74 19.96
C PRO A 176 -9.92 -9.98 19.61
N SER A 177 -10.90 -9.94 20.51
CA SER A 177 -12.17 -9.25 20.29
C SER A 177 -12.08 -7.75 20.59
N GLU A 178 -11.29 -7.36 21.59
CA GLU A 178 -11.08 -5.96 21.96
C GLU A 178 -9.79 -5.38 21.37
N ILE A 179 -8.75 -6.21 21.25
CA ILE A 179 -7.44 -5.79 20.77
C ILE A 179 -7.25 -6.28 19.33
N ASN A 180 -7.92 -5.59 18.40
CA ASN A 180 -7.85 -5.88 16.96
C ASN A 180 -7.97 -4.59 16.14
N ARG A 181 -7.01 -4.38 15.24
CA ARG A 181 -7.00 -3.26 14.31
C ARG A 181 -6.82 -3.74 12.88
N GLY A 182 -7.78 -3.41 12.01
CA GLY A 182 -7.69 -3.61 10.57
C GLY A 182 -7.07 -2.42 9.85
N TYR A 183 -6.22 -2.68 8.85
CA TYR A 183 -5.53 -1.72 8.00
C TYR A 183 -5.89 -1.98 6.53
N SER A 184 -6.56 -1.02 5.92
CA SER A 184 -7.08 -1.09 4.56
C SER A 184 -6.00 -0.75 3.54
N TYR A 185 -5.74 -1.66 2.59
CA TYR A 185 -4.79 -1.37 1.50
C TYR A 185 -5.20 -0.13 0.70
N LYS A 186 -6.52 0.14 0.63
CA LYS A 186 -7.08 1.27 -0.12
C LYS A 186 -7.05 2.56 0.65
N GLU A 187 -7.38 2.54 1.94
CA GLU A 187 -7.60 3.77 2.72
C GLU A 187 -6.37 4.19 3.52
N ASP A 188 -5.62 3.23 4.07
CA ASP A 188 -4.48 3.48 4.94
C ASP A 188 -3.15 3.45 4.16
N TRP A 189 -2.33 4.48 4.33
CA TRP A 189 -1.02 4.59 3.69
C TRP A 189 -0.06 3.51 4.21
N ASN A 190 0.74 2.95 3.30
CA ASN A 190 1.78 1.97 3.62
C ASN A 190 1.26 0.68 4.29
N THR A 191 -0.02 0.36 4.15
CA THR A 191 -0.60 -0.91 4.63
C THR A 191 0.19 -2.13 4.16
N ASN A 192 0.61 -2.17 2.89
CA ASN A 192 1.37 -3.32 2.37
C ASN A 192 2.82 -3.35 2.90
N VAL A 193 3.43 -2.18 3.14
CA VAL A 193 4.74 -2.06 3.81
C VAL A 193 4.62 -2.57 5.25
N LEU A 194 3.64 -2.09 6.01
CA LEU A 194 3.36 -2.52 7.38
C LEU A 194 3.14 -4.03 7.44
N HIS A 195 2.31 -4.56 6.55
CA HIS A 195 1.99 -5.98 6.46
C HIS A 195 3.24 -6.83 6.22
N SER A 196 4.10 -6.43 5.28
CA SER A 196 5.34 -7.16 4.99
C SER A 196 6.37 -7.07 6.11
N VAL A 197 6.55 -5.89 6.71
CA VAL A 197 7.49 -5.71 7.84
C VAL A 197 7.05 -6.57 9.02
N ILE A 198 5.80 -6.45 9.49
CA ILE A 198 5.35 -7.18 10.69
C ILE A 198 5.41 -8.69 10.49
N ARG A 199 5.00 -9.21 9.33
CA ARG A 199 5.07 -10.65 9.06
C ARG A 199 6.50 -11.17 9.00
N THR A 200 7.41 -10.40 8.43
CA THR A 200 8.83 -10.75 8.39
C THR A 200 9.41 -10.83 9.80
N LEU A 201 9.12 -9.84 10.66
CA LEU A 201 9.59 -9.82 12.05
C LEU A 201 8.98 -10.97 12.88
N LEU A 202 7.68 -11.25 12.73
CA LEU A 202 7.02 -12.39 13.40
C LEU A 202 7.62 -13.73 12.97
N LYS A 203 7.98 -13.88 11.68
CA LYS A 203 8.66 -15.06 11.17
C LYS A 203 10.08 -15.21 11.73
N GLN A 204 10.86 -14.13 11.76
CA GLN A 204 12.20 -14.12 12.35
C GLN A 204 12.18 -14.49 13.84
N LYS A 205 11.18 -14.02 14.58
CA LYS A 205 10.95 -14.35 16.00
C LYS A 205 10.29 -15.72 16.21
N LYS A 206 10.00 -16.48 15.15
CA LYS A 206 9.33 -17.80 15.19
C LYS A 206 7.95 -17.78 15.88
N ILE A 207 7.25 -16.65 15.83
CA ILE A 207 5.92 -16.47 16.41
C ILE A 207 4.83 -16.93 15.44
N GLU A 208 5.01 -16.60 14.16
CA GLU A 208 4.15 -17.07 13.08
C GLU A 208 4.97 -17.64 11.92
N THR A 209 4.47 -18.71 11.33
CA THR A 209 4.99 -19.27 10.09
C THR A 209 4.04 -18.95 8.96
N TYR A 210 4.53 -18.23 7.96
CA TYR A 210 3.80 -17.97 6.72
C TYR A 210 4.51 -18.71 5.59
N GLU A 211 3.72 -19.48 4.83
CA GLU A 211 4.11 -20.05 3.54
C GLU A 211 4.15 -18.97 2.45
#